data_AF-A0A2V5UF12-F1
#
_entry.id   AF-A0A2V5UF12-F1
#
_cell.length_a   1.000
_cell.length_b   1.000
_cell.length_c   1.000
_cell.angle_alpha   90.00
_cell.angle_beta   90.00
_cell.angle_gamma   90.00
#
_symmetry.space_group_name_H-M   'P 1'
#
loop_
_entity.id
_entity.type
_entity.pdbx_description
1 polymer ?
#
loop_
_entity_poly.entity_id
_entity_poly.type
_entity_poly.pdbx_seq_one_letter_code
_entity_poly.pdbx_strand_id
1 'polypeptide(L)'
;MPTDLDELGRRYIGALADEIAKWLKQISNDTSRNTPHPSFGHPLPSSDEGRGKGEGRRVLSSGARATGGENVEERPSRLPLLGERDGVRARQSSKSIIPTKGLHEGRSAPPVGVCFSGGIDSGSVFLITYHVMRKLGMSPSRLKAFTLNFGDGPDFQQAREFLDRLGLGLFLEPIEADLASIDVAEAIRVLEDYKSLDVECASMGLTLCRGIRARYPDWKFLIDGDGGDENLKDYPIEENPDLTIRSVVNNLMLYQEGWGVGRIKHSLTYSGGLSRSYTRTYAPAKQFGFDGFSPYTRPSVIEVAEGIPFATLTDMSVEKLYGLKGEIVSRGVKAITGLDMPVFPKRRFQHGALPQEKLRQRLPEQESAYRKKYLSLYQ
;
A
#
# COMPACT_ATOMS: atom_id res chain seq x y z
N MET A 1 -23.53 -5.18 5.77
CA MET A 1 -23.46 -3.83 6.38
C MET A 1 -24.70 -3.02 5.99
N PRO A 2 -24.99 -1.89 6.65
CA PRO A 2 -25.97 -0.91 6.14
C PRO A 2 -25.59 -0.39 4.75
N THR A 3 -26.57 0.15 4.02
CA THR A 3 -26.36 0.87 2.75
C THR A 3 -26.26 2.40 2.93
N ASP A 4 -26.48 2.88 4.15
CA ASP A 4 -26.27 4.28 4.51
C ASP A 4 -24.77 4.63 4.48
N LEU A 5 -24.40 5.51 3.56
CA LEU A 5 -23.03 5.94 3.34
C LEU A 5 -22.45 6.70 4.53
N ASP A 6 -23.26 7.37 5.35
CA ASP A 6 -22.78 8.09 6.53
C ASP A 6 -22.34 7.10 7.62
N GLU A 7 -23.13 6.05 7.84
CA GLU A 7 -22.78 4.96 8.76
C GLU A 7 -21.62 4.11 8.23
N LEU A 8 -21.58 3.83 6.93
CA LEU A 8 -20.44 3.13 6.31
C LEU A 8 -19.15 3.93 6.46
N GLY A 9 -19.17 5.21 6.13
CA GLY A 9 -18.03 6.11 6.26
C GLY A 9 -17.54 6.20 7.71
N ARG A 10 -18.47 6.37 8.67
CA ARG A 10 -18.17 6.41 10.11
C ARG A 10 -17.48 5.12 10.59
N ARG A 11 -17.96 3.95 10.16
CA ARG A 11 -17.34 2.66 10.51
C ARG A 11 -15.96 2.50 9.88
N TYR A 12 -15.84 2.78 8.59
CA TYR A 12 -14.60 2.57 7.84
C TYR A 12 -13.49 3.49 8.32
N ILE A 13 -13.78 4.79 8.42
CA ILE A 13 -12.81 5.79 8.90
C ILE A 13 -12.62 5.72 10.42
N GLY A 14 -13.63 5.25 11.16
CA GLY A 14 -13.49 4.94 12.60
C GLY A 14 -12.47 3.82 12.85
N ALA A 15 -12.54 2.72 12.09
CA ALA A 15 -11.55 1.64 12.16
C ALA A 15 -10.13 2.14 11.81
N LEU A 16 -10.02 2.99 10.78
CA LEU A 16 -8.76 3.64 10.41
C LEU A 16 -8.20 4.48 11.56
N ALA A 17 -9.04 5.29 12.20
CA ALA A 17 -8.66 6.14 13.32
C ALA A 17 -8.19 5.32 14.54
N ASP A 18 -8.84 4.18 14.82
CA ASP A 18 -8.43 3.29 15.90
C ASP A 18 -7.04 2.66 15.63
N GLU A 19 -6.75 2.24 14.38
CA GLU A 19 -5.43 1.72 14.02
C GLU A 19 -4.34 2.80 14.10
N ILE A 20 -4.63 4.02 13.63
CA ILE A 20 -3.73 5.18 13.76
C ILE A 20 -3.48 5.49 15.24
N ALA A 21 -4.51 5.46 16.10
CA ALA A 21 -4.36 5.70 17.53
C ALA A 21 -3.49 4.64 18.22
N LYS A 22 -3.64 3.36 17.85
CA LYS A 22 -2.78 2.26 18.35
C LYS A 22 -1.32 2.49 17.96
N TRP A 23 -1.07 2.81 16.69
CA TRP A 23 0.27 3.05 16.19
C TRP A 23 0.93 4.28 16.83
N LEU A 24 0.23 5.41 16.92
CA LEU A 24 0.74 6.62 17.58
C LEU A 24 1.10 6.39 19.05
N LYS A 25 0.29 5.62 19.80
CA LYS A 25 0.60 5.23 21.19
C LYS A 25 1.83 4.32 21.24
N GLN A 26 1.95 3.37 20.32
CA GLN A 26 3.09 2.46 20.25
C GLN A 26 4.40 3.21 20.03
N ILE A 27 4.47 4.08 19.00
CA ILE A 27 5.71 4.82 18.69
C ILE A 27 6.05 5.88 19.74
N SER A 28 5.08 6.34 20.53
CA SER A 28 5.31 7.24 21.66
C SER A 28 5.91 6.52 22.87
N ASN A 29 5.62 5.22 23.02
CA ASN A 29 6.10 4.39 24.13
C ASN A 29 7.41 3.67 23.82
N ASP A 30 7.79 3.54 22.54
CA ASP A 30 9.01 2.84 22.14
C ASP A 30 10.26 3.71 22.34
N THR A 31 10.77 3.72 23.56
CA THR A 31 12.05 4.36 23.93
C THR A 31 13.28 3.49 23.62
N SER A 32 13.11 2.33 22.98
CA SER A 32 14.14 1.28 22.90
C SER A 32 14.82 1.14 21.54
N ARG A 33 14.27 1.70 20.46
CA ARG A 33 14.81 1.52 19.09
C ARG A 33 15.78 2.61 18.62
N ASN A 34 16.61 3.14 19.54
CA ASN A 34 17.79 3.96 19.19
C ASN A 34 19.01 3.11 18.80
N THR A 35 18.88 1.78 18.72
CA THR A 35 19.89 0.94 18.08
C THR A 35 19.78 1.08 16.57
N PRO A 36 20.86 1.48 15.85
CA PRO A 36 20.86 1.43 14.40
C PRO A 36 20.50 0.00 13.96
N HIS A 37 19.55 -0.10 13.04
CA HIS A 37 19.23 -1.37 12.40
C HIS A 37 20.53 -1.92 11.82
N PRO A 38 20.87 -3.22 12.02
CA PRO A 38 22.07 -3.77 11.40
C PRO A 38 21.99 -3.52 9.90
N SER A 39 23.02 -2.87 9.36
CA SER A 39 23.23 -2.75 7.92
C SER A 39 23.22 -4.15 7.36
N PHE A 40 22.17 -4.54 6.64
CA PHE A 40 22.17 -5.78 5.88
C PHE A 40 23.08 -5.57 4.67
N GLY A 41 24.39 -5.61 4.92
CA GLY A 41 25.38 -5.96 3.92
C GLY A 41 25.52 -7.46 3.95
N HIS A 42 24.70 -8.18 3.19
CA HIS A 42 25.15 -9.47 2.70
C HIS A 42 26.02 -9.18 1.47
N PRO A 43 27.34 -9.43 1.51
CA PRO A 43 28.06 -9.66 0.28
C PRO A 43 27.42 -10.90 -0.35
N LEU A 44 27.00 -10.81 -1.61
CA LEU A 44 26.74 -12.01 -2.41
C LEU A 44 27.99 -12.90 -2.33
N PRO A 45 27.86 -14.23 -2.20
CA PRO A 45 29.01 -15.11 -2.24
C PRO A 45 29.73 -14.89 -3.57
N SER A 46 31.01 -14.55 -3.51
CA SER A 46 31.88 -14.48 -4.69
C SER A 46 31.87 -15.83 -5.39
N SER A 47 31.87 -15.82 -6.72
CA SER A 47 31.71 -16.94 -7.64
C SER A 47 32.79 -18.04 -7.58
N ASP A 48 33.58 -18.14 -6.51
CA ASP A 48 34.71 -19.07 -6.39
C ASP A 48 34.70 -20.01 -5.18
N GLU A 49 33.71 -19.93 -4.27
CA GLU A 49 33.60 -20.90 -3.17
C GLU A 49 32.76 -22.13 -3.56
N GLY A 50 33.33 -22.92 -4.48
CA GLY A 50 32.70 -24.12 -5.02
C GLY A 50 33.69 -25.20 -5.44
N ARG A 51 34.78 -25.41 -4.69
CA ARG A 51 35.66 -26.57 -4.87
C ARG A 51 36.00 -27.23 -3.54
N GLY A 52 35.29 -28.31 -3.24
CA GLY A 52 35.56 -29.13 -2.05
C GLY A 52 34.84 -30.48 -2.06
N LYS A 53 35.44 -31.45 -2.76
CA LYS A 53 35.48 -32.92 -2.53
C LYS A 53 34.15 -33.66 -2.32
N GLY A 54 33.85 -34.56 -3.25
CA GLY A 54 32.71 -35.46 -3.18
C GLY A 54 32.89 -36.66 -2.25
N GLU A 55 31.75 -37.24 -1.90
CA GLU A 55 31.59 -38.66 -1.63
C GLU A 55 30.37 -39.15 -2.41
N GLY A 56 30.59 -40.19 -3.21
CA GLY A 56 29.59 -40.73 -4.12
C GLY A 56 28.60 -41.66 -3.44
N ARG A 57 27.36 -41.66 -3.94
CA ARG A 57 26.51 -42.84 -3.86
C ARG A 57 25.70 -42.98 -5.14
N ARG A 58 26.05 -44.01 -5.93
CA ARG A 58 25.34 -44.47 -7.13
C ARG A 58 23.93 -44.91 -6.76
N VAL A 59 22.95 -44.55 -7.58
CA VAL A 59 21.77 -45.40 -7.82
C VAL A 59 21.53 -45.47 -9.33
N LEU A 60 21.35 -46.71 -9.79
CA LEU A 60 21.38 -47.18 -11.17
C LEU A 60 20.14 -46.74 -11.96
N SER A 61 20.36 -46.46 -13.24
CA SER A 61 19.34 -46.34 -14.28
C SER A 61 18.88 -47.71 -14.76
N SER A 62 17.57 -47.92 -14.89
CA SER A 62 17.00 -48.92 -15.79
C SER A 62 15.83 -48.30 -16.54
N GLY A 63 15.96 -48.21 -17.86
CA GLY A 63 14.91 -47.70 -18.74
C GLY A 63 13.89 -48.76 -19.13
N ALA A 64 12.76 -48.30 -19.66
CA ALA A 64 11.94 -49.03 -20.64
C ALA A 64 11.00 -48.04 -21.37
N ARG A 65 10.98 -48.14 -22.71
CA ARG A 65 9.98 -47.59 -23.64
C ARG A 65 8.76 -48.51 -23.70
N ALA A 66 7.55 -47.97 -23.95
CA ALA A 66 6.43 -48.56 -24.73
C ALA A 66 5.18 -47.63 -24.60
N THR A 67 4.73 -46.95 -25.66
CA THR A 67 3.60 -47.28 -26.58
C THR A 67 2.20 -47.25 -25.93
N GLY A 68 1.28 -46.56 -26.61
CA GLY A 68 -0.08 -46.25 -26.13
C GLY A 68 -1.07 -47.42 -26.17
N GLY A 69 -2.27 -47.12 -25.66
CA GLY A 69 -3.44 -48.00 -25.66
C GLY A 69 -4.44 -47.53 -24.60
N GLU A 70 -5.64 -47.19 -25.04
CA GLU A 70 -6.78 -46.75 -24.23
C GLU A 70 -7.15 -47.78 -23.15
N ASN A 71 -7.57 -47.30 -21.98
CA ASN A 71 -8.68 -47.89 -21.23
C ASN A 71 -9.16 -46.93 -20.14
N VAL A 72 -10.45 -46.61 -20.22
CA VAL A 72 -11.24 -45.85 -19.25
C VAL A 72 -11.58 -46.77 -18.09
N GLU A 73 -11.21 -46.40 -16.87
CA GLU A 73 -11.88 -46.86 -15.65
C GLU A 73 -11.89 -45.73 -14.61
N GLU A 74 -13.10 -45.25 -14.31
CA GLU A 74 -13.37 -44.27 -13.27
C GLU A 74 -13.03 -44.84 -11.88
N ARG A 75 -12.28 -44.08 -11.09
CA ARG A 75 -12.24 -44.24 -9.62
C ARG A 75 -12.35 -42.91 -8.90
N PRO A 76 -13.07 -42.86 -7.77
CA PRO A 76 -13.59 -41.62 -7.19
C PRO A 76 -12.53 -40.90 -6.36
N SER A 77 -12.29 -39.61 -6.65
CA SER A 77 -11.52 -38.72 -5.80
C SER A 77 -12.40 -38.16 -4.68
N ARG A 78 -12.61 -38.91 -3.59
CA ARG A 78 -13.00 -38.32 -2.30
C ARG A 78 -11.73 -37.93 -1.55
N LEU A 79 -11.33 -36.67 -1.68
CA LEU A 79 -10.56 -36.00 -0.63
C LEU A 79 -11.55 -35.42 0.39
N PRO A 80 -11.28 -35.50 1.71
CA PRO A 80 -12.21 -35.00 2.71
C PRO A 80 -12.36 -33.48 2.57
N LEU A 81 -13.61 -33.03 2.45
CA LEU A 81 -14.00 -31.64 2.66
C LEU A 81 -13.56 -31.25 4.07
N LEU A 82 -12.64 -30.29 4.15
CA LEU A 82 -12.35 -29.59 5.40
C LEU A 82 -13.65 -28.97 5.88
N GLY A 83 -14.12 -29.48 7.02
CA GLY A 83 -15.39 -29.11 7.63
C GLY A 83 -15.55 -27.62 7.82
N GLU A 84 -16.80 -27.21 7.79
CA GLU A 84 -17.32 -25.93 8.23
C GLU A 84 -16.58 -25.49 9.49
N ARG A 85 -15.80 -24.41 9.38
CA ARG A 85 -15.31 -23.71 10.57
C ARG A 85 -16.43 -22.81 11.04
N ASP A 86 -17.09 -23.29 12.09
CA ASP A 86 -17.99 -22.51 12.92
C ASP A 86 -17.47 -21.10 13.17
N GLY A 87 -18.36 -20.13 12.97
CA GLY A 87 -18.05 -18.72 12.96
C GLY A 87 -17.36 -18.25 14.22
N VAL A 88 -16.16 -17.68 14.05
CA VAL A 88 -15.58 -16.77 15.02
C VAL A 88 -16.41 -15.48 14.98
N ARG A 89 -17.52 -15.46 15.74
CA ARG A 89 -18.20 -14.21 16.08
C ARG A 89 -17.27 -13.39 16.96
N ALA A 90 -16.50 -12.49 16.34
CA ALA A 90 -15.81 -11.44 17.06
C ALA A 90 -16.88 -10.53 17.72
N ARG A 91 -16.76 -10.35 19.03
CA ARG A 91 -17.59 -9.41 19.79
C ARG A 91 -17.34 -8.01 19.22
N GLN A 92 -18.36 -7.39 18.63
CA GLN A 92 -18.37 -5.97 18.32
C GLN A 92 -18.24 -5.17 19.62
N SER A 93 -17.04 -4.68 19.91
CA SER A 93 -16.84 -3.63 20.90
C SER A 93 -17.23 -2.30 20.26
N SER A 94 -18.44 -1.83 20.52
CA SER A 94 -18.98 -0.53 20.07
C SER A 94 -18.38 0.69 20.79
N LYS A 95 -17.20 0.57 21.41
CA LYS A 95 -16.51 1.66 22.10
C LYS A 95 -15.25 2.03 21.33
N SER A 96 -15.26 3.21 20.70
CA SER A 96 -14.06 3.86 20.15
C SER A 96 -12.94 3.87 21.18
N ILE A 97 -11.72 3.53 20.74
CA ILE A 97 -10.53 3.39 21.61
C ILE A 97 -9.88 4.77 21.88
N ILE A 98 -10.44 5.85 21.32
CA ILE A 98 -9.99 7.22 21.54
C ILE A 98 -10.38 7.65 22.97
N PRO A 99 -9.42 7.87 23.88
CA PRO A 99 -9.72 8.25 25.25
C PRO A 99 -10.35 9.65 25.33
N THR A 100 -11.27 9.86 26.26
CA THR A 100 -11.86 11.19 26.58
C THR A 100 -11.02 11.98 27.60
N LYS A 101 -9.94 11.41 28.14
CA LYS A 101 -9.02 12.08 29.07
C LYS A 101 -7.61 12.13 28.49
N GLY A 102 -7.03 13.33 28.49
CA GLY A 102 -5.67 13.61 28.03
C GLY A 102 -4.61 12.88 28.86
N LEU A 103 -3.60 12.36 28.18
CA LEU A 103 -2.39 11.85 28.81
C LEU A 103 -1.47 13.04 29.15
N HIS A 104 -0.95 13.06 30.37
CA HIS A 104 -0.01 14.09 30.84
C HIS A 104 1.32 13.99 30.07
N GLU A 105 1.90 15.16 29.77
CA GLU A 105 3.19 15.34 29.10
C GLU A 105 4.34 14.66 29.86
N GLY A 106 4.94 13.67 29.21
CA GLY A 106 6.17 13.03 29.66
C GLY A 106 6.90 12.42 28.47
N ARG A 107 7.97 13.09 28.03
CA ARG A 107 8.83 12.83 26.84
C ARG A 107 8.23 13.18 25.47
N SER A 108 9.03 13.88 24.66
CA SER A 108 8.70 14.24 23.28
C SER A 108 8.60 12.97 22.44
N ALA A 109 7.36 12.54 22.17
CA ALA A 109 7.10 11.46 21.23
C ALA A 109 7.57 11.87 19.81
N PRO A 110 7.98 10.92 18.96
CA PRO A 110 8.72 11.20 17.73
C PRO A 110 7.85 11.92 16.67
N PRO A 111 8.44 12.65 15.71
CA PRO A 111 7.70 13.26 14.61
C PRO A 111 7.14 12.20 13.65
N VAL A 112 6.05 12.53 12.96
CA VAL A 112 5.30 11.64 12.04
C VAL A 112 5.12 12.33 10.70
N GLY A 113 5.57 11.68 9.63
CA GLY A 113 5.46 12.19 8.27
C GLY A 113 4.37 11.47 7.51
N VAL A 114 3.47 12.19 6.85
CA VAL A 114 2.49 11.60 5.94
C VAL A 114 3.02 11.69 4.52
N CYS A 115 3.10 10.58 3.81
CA CYS A 115 3.31 10.58 2.36
C CYS A 115 2.05 11.14 1.70
N PHE A 116 2.12 12.38 1.21
CA PHE A 116 0.94 13.20 0.96
C PHE A 116 0.85 13.67 -0.50
N SER A 117 -0.29 13.38 -1.14
CA SER A 117 -0.62 13.79 -2.51
C SER A 117 -1.88 14.68 -2.58
N GLY A 118 -2.61 14.83 -1.47
CA GLY A 118 -3.94 15.44 -1.47
C GLY A 118 -5.04 14.58 -2.12
N GLY A 119 -4.74 13.33 -2.48
CA GLY A 119 -5.74 12.35 -2.93
C GLY A 119 -6.60 11.85 -1.76
N ILE A 120 -7.62 11.03 -2.05
CA ILE A 120 -8.59 10.57 -1.04
C ILE A 120 -7.90 9.82 0.12
N ASP A 121 -6.98 8.90 -0.18
CA ASP A 121 -6.34 8.07 0.85
C ASP A 121 -5.34 8.87 1.70
N SER A 122 -4.40 9.56 1.05
CA SER A 122 -3.39 10.35 1.77
C SER A 122 -4.01 11.56 2.49
N GLY A 123 -5.05 12.16 1.90
CA GLY A 123 -5.88 13.21 2.49
C GLY A 123 -6.55 12.78 3.78
N SER A 124 -7.29 11.67 3.75
CA SER A 124 -7.95 11.15 4.95
C SER A 124 -6.95 10.66 6.00
N VAL A 125 -5.86 9.97 5.61
CA VAL A 125 -4.80 9.57 6.56
C VAL A 125 -4.20 10.78 7.27
N PHE A 126 -3.91 11.88 6.56
CA PHE A 126 -3.42 13.11 7.17
C PHE A 126 -4.43 13.68 8.18
N LEU A 127 -5.69 13.84 7.79
CA LEU A 127 -6.71 14.44 8.65
C LEU A 127 -7.04 13.59 9.87
N ILE A 128 -7.08 12.27 9.72
CA ILE A 128 -7.30 11.35 10.83
C ILE A 128 -6.09 11.32 11.75
N THR A 129 -4.87 11.31 11.22
CA THR A 129 -3.65 11.41 12.04
C THR A 129 -3.63 12.71 12.84
N TYR A 130 -3.89 13.85 12.20
CA TYR A 130 -4.00 15.14 12.85
C TYR A 130 -5.07 15.14 13.96
N HIS A 131 -6.27 14.63 13.66
CA HIS A 131 -7.36 14.54 14.63
C HIS A 131 -7.00 13.68 15.84
N VAL A 132 -6.47 12.48 15.61
CA VAL A 132 -6.09 11.54 16.66
C VAL A 132 -4.96 12.10 17.52
N MET A 133 -3.93 12.72 16.92
CA MET A 133 -2.87 13.40 17.67
C MET A 133 -3.45 14.45 18.63
N ARG A 134 -4.37 15.31 18.15
CA ARG A 134 -5.04 16.31 19.00
C ARG A 134 -5.84 15.68 20.13
N LYS A 135 -6.58 14.60 19.85
CA LYS A 135 -7.36 13.87 20.87
C LYS A 135 -6.47 13.21 21.93
N LEU A 136 -5.27 12.78 21.55
CA LEU A 136 -4.29 12.21 22.47
C LEU A 136 -3.47 13.26 23.22
N GLY A 137 -3.73 14.56 23.01
CA GLY A 137 -2.94 15.65 23.62
C GLY A 137 -1.54 15.81 23.02
N MET A 138 -1.27 15.23 21.86
CA MET A 138 0.01 15.36 21.18
C MET A 138 0.09 16.70 20.45
N SER A 139 1.26 17.34 20.49
CA SER A 139 1.51 18.55 19.70
C SER A 139 1.38 18.26 18.19
N PRO A 140 0.51 18.98 17.44
CA PRO A 140 0.42 18.85 15.99
C PRO A 140 1.70 19.27 15.27
N SER A 141 2.58 20.08 15.88
CA SER A 141 3.86 20.50 15.26
C SER A 141 4.78 19.34 14.89
N ARG A 142 4.50 18.14 15.38
CA ARG A 142 5.19 16.88 15.07
C ARG A 142 4.77 16.27 13.74
N LEU A 143 3.69 16.75 13.12
CA LEU A 143 3.13 16.22 11.89
C LEU A 143 3.63 17.03 10.69
N LYS A 144 4.05 16.35 9.63
CA LYS A 144 4.32 16.97 8.31
C LYS A 144 3.63 16.17 7.21
N ALA A 145 3.15 16.86 6.18
CA ALA A 145 2.64 16.29 4.95
C ALA A 145 3.71 16.41 3.86
N PHE A 146 4.46 15.34 3.63
CA PHE A 146 5.56 15.34 2.65
C PHE A 146 5.02 15.08 1.24
N THR A 147 5.27 16.01 0.33
CA THR A 147 4.86 15.90 -1.08
C THR A 147 6.06 16.03 -1.99
N LEU A 148 6.26 15.04 -2.86
CA LEU A 148 7.32 15.07 -3.86
C LEU A 148 7.03 16.16 -4.90
N ASN A 149 8.01 17.00 -5.20
CA ASN A 149 7.88 18.08 -6.17
C ASN A 149 9.05 18.06 -7.17
N PHE A 150 8.73 17.95 -8.46
CA PHE A 150 9.69 18.13 -9.56
C PHE A 150 9.52 19.49 -10.27
N GLY A 151 8.71 20.39 -9.70
CA GLY A 151 8.43 21.74 -10.19
C GLY A 151 7.03 21.90 -10.78
N ASP A 152 6.59 20.98 -11.64
CA ASP A 152 5.32 21.07 -12.38
C ASP A 152 4.38 19.86 -12.19
N GLY A 153 4.58 19.10 -11.11
CA GLY A 153 3.69 17.98 -10.77
C GLY A 153 2.31 18.46 -10.26
N PRO A 154 1.19 17.89 -10.75
CA PRO A 154 -0.14 18.30 -10.32
C PRO A 154 -0.45 17.96 -8.85
N ASP A 155 0.20 16.95 -8.26
CA ASP A 155 -0.05 16.58 -6.86
C ASP A 155 0.44 17.65 -5.88
N PHE A 156 1.51 18.39 -6.18
CA PHE A 156 1.95 19.47 -5.29
C PHE A 156 0.91 20.59 -5.20
N GLN A 157 0.33 20.99 -6.33
CA GLN A 157 -0.72 22.00 -6.38
C GLN A 157 -1.99 21.49 -5.66
N GLN A 158 -2.37 20.25 -5.91
CA GLN A 158 -3.52 19.60 -5.25
C GLN A 158 -3.32 19.48 -3.73
N ALA A 159 -2.13 19.05 -3.29
CA ALA A 159 -1.77 18.94 -1.87
C ALA A 159 -1.86 20.29 -1.16
N ARG A 160 -1.37 21.34 -1.80
CA ARG A 160 -1.48 22.72 -1.31
C ARG A 160 -2.94 23.16 -1.21
N GLU A 161 -3.70 23.00 -2.29
CA GLU A 161 -5.12 23.36 -2.30
C GLU A 161 -5.92 22.60 -1.23
N PHE A 162 -5.66 21.29 -1.07
CA PHE A 162 -6.30 20.45 -0.06
C PHE A 162 -6.12 21.02 1.35
N LEU A 163 -4.87 21.34 1.71
CA LEU A 163 -4.54 21.83 3.05
C LEU A 163 -4.98 23.28 3.27
N ASP A 164 -4.87 24.14 2.25
CA ASP A 164 -5.28 25.54 2.33
C ASP A 164 -6.79 25.68 2.57
N ARG A 165 -7.62 24.88 1.89
CA ARG A 165 -9.09 24.83 2.11
C ARG A 165 -9.48 24.48 3.55
N LEU A 166 -8.60 23.79 4.27
CA LEU A 166 -8.80 23.36 5.66
C LEU A 166 -8.07 24.25 6.68
N GLY A 167 -7.35 25.28 6.23
CA GLY A 167 -6.50 26.09 7.10
C GLY A 167 -5.30 25.34 7.70
N LEU A 168 -4.84 24.28 7.03
CA LEU A 168 -3.76 23.39 7.46
C LEU A 168 -2.52 23.51 6.54
N GLY A 169 -2.40 24.59 5.76
CA GLY A 169 -1.30 24.80 4.81
C GLY A 169 0.11 24.74 5.45
N LEU A 170 0.25 25.11 6.73
CA LEU A 170 1.51 25.07 7.47
C LEU A 170 2.12 23.67 7.63
N PHE A 171 1.33 22.61 7.43
CA PHE A 171 1.79 21.22 7.52
C PHE A 171 2.42 20.72 6.22
N LEU A 172 2.19 21.40 5.10
CA LEU A 172 2.73 21.00 3.80
C LEU A 172 4.25 21.16 3.80
N GLU A 173 4.93 20.09 3.42
CA GLU A 173 6.37 20.04 3.29
C GLU A 173 6.74 19.53 1.88
N PRO A 174 7.01 20.42 0.92
CA PRO A 174 7.51 20.02 -0.38
C PRO A 174 8.92 19.44 -0.27
N ILE A 175 9.11 18.30 -0.91
CA ILE A 175 10.40 17.64 -1.11
C ILE A 175 10.79 17.83 -2.57
N GLU A 176 11.61 18.86 -2.80
CA GLU A 176 12.12 19.19 -4.12
C GLU A 176 13.08 18.11 -4.62
N ALA A 177 12.90 17.67 -5.87
CA ALA A 177 13.74 16.68 -6.52
C ALA A 177 14.01 17.06 -7.97
N ASP A 178 15.19 16.67 -8.47
CA ASP A 178 15.52 16.78 -9.88
C ASP A 178 15.05 15.52 -10.62
N LEU A 179 14.42 15.68 -11.78
CA LEU A 179 14.06 14.58 -12.66
C LEU A 179 15.28 13.71 -13.02
N ALA A 180 16.48 14.30 -13.03
CA ALA A 180 17.71 13.56 -13.27
C ALA A 180 18.14 12.63 -12.13
N SER A 181 17.57 12.79 -10.95
CA SER A 181 17.86 11.95 -9.79
C SER A 181 17.11 10.61 -9.77
N ILE A 182 16.15 10.41 -10.70
CA ILE A 182 15.40 9.15 -10.82
C ILE A 182 16.33 8.04 -11.35
N ASP A 183 16.60 7.05 -10.49
CA ASP A 183 17.37 5.85 -10.84
C ASP A 183 16.46 4.62 -10.95
N VAL A 184 16.11 4.28 -12.19
CA VAL A 184 15.32 3.08 -12.51
C VAL A 184 16.07 1.80 -12.15
N ALA A 185 17.40 1.78 -12.23
CA ALA A 185 18.18 0.59 -11.86
C ALA A 185 18.05 0.32 -10.37
N GLU A 186 18.16 1.38 -9.57
CA GLU A 186 17.97 1.32 -8.13
C GLU A 186 16.56 0.85 -7.80
N ALA A 187 15.52 1.40 -8.45
CA ALA A 187 14.14 0.98 -8.22
C ALA A 187 13.94 -0.52 -8.45
N ILE A 188 14.39 -1.04 -9.58
CA ILE A 188 14.32 -2.48 -9.88
C ILE A 188 15.08 -3.31 -8.84
N ARG A 189 16.29 -2.87 -8.46
CA ARG A 189 17.12 -3.58 -7.46
C ARG A 189 16.48 -3.58 -6.08
N VAL A 190 15.86 -2.48 -5.67
CA VAL A 190 15.22 -2.34 -4.35
C VAL A 190 13.91 -3.13 -4.29
N LEU A 191 13.13 -3.12 -5.37
CA LEU A 191 11.88 -3.88 -5.43
C LEU A 191 12.07 -5.38 -5.64
N GLU A 192 13.18 -5.77 -6.26
CA GLU A 192 13.37 -7.11 -6.81
C GLU A 192 12.23 -7.49 -7.78
N ASP A 193 11.71 -6.51 -8.52
CA ASP A 193 10.62 -6.63 -9.49
C ASP A 193 10.83 -5.69 -10.70
N TYR A 194 10.13 -5.97 -11.79
CA TYR A 194 10.22 -5.27 -13.07
C TYR A 194 8.87 -4.82 -13.64
N LYS A 195 7.75 -5.04 -12.92
CA LYS A 195 6.43 -4.57 -13.36
C LYS A 195 6.41 -3.06 -13.49
N SER A 196 6.03 -2.56 -14.66
CA SER A 196 6.21 -1.15 -15.05
C SER A 196 5.60 -0.17 -14.05
N LEU A 197 4.31 -0.34 -13.73
CA LEU A 197 3.61 0.55 -12.78
C LEU A 197 4.22 0.50 -11.37
N ASP A 198 4.74 -0.65 -10.96
CA ASP A 198 5.33 -0.83 -9.63
C ASP A 198 6.72 -0.18 -9.58
N VAL A 199 7.54 -0.35 -10.62
CA VAL A 199 8.84 0.33 -10.77
C VAL A 199 8.69 1.85 -10.87
N GLU A 200 7.72 2.35 -11.64
CA GLU A 200 7.43 3.78 -11.77
C GLU A 200 7.03 4.38 -10.41
N CYS A 201 6.09 3.74 -9.70
CA CYS A 201 5.63 4.18 -8.39
C CYS A 201 6.78 4.17 -7.37
N ALA A 202 7.55 3.09 -7.30
CA ALA A 202 8.68 2.98 -6.38
C ALA A 202 9.81 3.95 -6.71
N SER A 203 10.01 4.31 -7.98
CA SER A 203 10.98 5.34 -8.37
C SER A 203 10.61 6.69 -7.73
N MET A 204 9.33 7.04 -7.70
CA MET A 204 8.86 8.23 -6.98
C MET A 204 9.04 8.07 -5.47
N GLY A 205 8.68 6.91 -4.92
CA GLY A 205 8.84 6.60 -3.50
C GLY A 205 10.29 6.71 -3.01
N LEU A 206 11.25 6.19 -3.79
CA LEU A 206 12.68 6.29 -3.53
C LEU A 206 13.14 7.75 -3.56
N THR A 207 12.69 8.51 -4.56
CA THR A 207 13.05 9.93 -4.69
C THR A 207 12.52 10.74 -3.51
N LEU A 208 11.26 10.52 -3.11
CA LEU A 208 10.65 11.14 -1.94
C LEU A 208 11.42 10.78 -0.65
N CYS A 209 11.64 9.49 -0.41
CA CYS A 209 12.35 9.01 0.78
C CYS A 209 13.78 9.55 0.85
N ARG A 210 14.49 9.61 -0.29
CA ARG A 210 15.82 10.21 -0.40
C ARG A 210 15.81 11.68 0.00
N GLY A 211 14.86 12.45 -0.52
CA GLY A 211 14.74 13.88 -0.22
C GLY A 211 14.35 14.14 1.24
N ILE A 212 13.42 13.36 1.81
CA ILE A 212 13.09 13.43 3.24
C ILE A 212 14.32 13.12 4.08
N ARG A 213 15.06 12.05 3.78
CA ARG A 213 16.26 11.66 4.56
C ARG A 213 17.35 12.72 4.47
N ALA A 214 17.55 13.33 3.30
CA ALA A 214 18.52 14.40 3.13
C ALA A 214 18.17 15.65 3.95
N ARG A 215 16.88 16.02 4.01
CA ARG A 215 16.40 17.21 4.72
C ARG A 215 16.20 16.99 6.22
N TYR A 216 15.79 15.78 6.61
CA TYR A 216 15.50 15.39 7.99
C TYR A 216 16.22 14.07 8.34
N PRO A 217 17.54 14.12 8.61
CA PRO A 217 18.37 12.93 8.83
C PRO A 217 17.92 12.02 9.96
N ASP A 218 17.21 12.56 10.97
CA ASP A 218 16.74 11.81 12.13
C ASP A 218 15.25 11.41 12.05
N TRP A 219 14.56 11.76 10.97
CA TRP A 219 13.15 11.42 10.82
C TRP A 219 12.97 9.92 10.65
N LYS A 220 12.06 9.32 11.41
CA LYS A 220 11.93 7.86 11.49
C LYS A 220 10.61 7.33 10.95
N PHE A 221 9.50 7.96 11.31
CA PHE A 221 8.18 7.39 11.08
C PHE A 221 7.48 8.03 9.89
N LEU A 222 7.03 7.18 8.97
CA LEU A 222 6.18 7.57 7.84
C LEU A 222 4.84 6.83 7.91
N ILE A 223 3.78 7.50 7.50
CA ILE A 223 2.44 6.94 7.34
C ILE A 223 1.91 7.27 5.95
N ASP A 224 1.24 6.33 5.29
CA ASP A 224 0.80 6.46 3.90
C ASP A 224 -0.65 6.02 3.68
N GLY A 225 -1.13 6.12 2.43
CA GLY A 225 -2.49 5.77 2.02
C GLY A 225 -2.63 4.38 1.37
N ASP A 226 -1.60 3.53 1.38
CA ASP A 226 -1.64 2.26 0.66
C ASP A 226 -2.69 1.30 1.24
N GLY A 227 -3.38 0.60 0.35
CA GLY A 227 -4.51 -0.29 0.69
C GLY A 227 -5.88 0.35 0.47
N GLY A 228 -5.96 1.69 0.38
CA GLY A 228 -7.24 2.39 0.20
C GLY A 228 -7.94 2.05 -1.12
N ASP A 229 -7.17 1.88 -2.19
CA ASP A 229 -7.65 1.49 -3.52
C ASP A 229 -8.19 0.05 -3.55
N GLU A 230 -7.46 -0.88 -2.93
CA GLU A 230 -7.86 -2.29 -2.83
C GLU A 230 -9.16 -2.43 -2.03
N ASN A 231 -9.26 -1.71 -0.90
CA ASN A 231 -10.41 -1.78 -0.02
C ASN A 231 -11.69 -1.26 -0.68
N LEU A 232 -11.58 -0.19 -1.47
CA LEU A 232 -12.73 0.48 -2.07
C LEU A 232 -12.88 0.23 -3.58
N LYS A 233 -12.12 -0.73 -4.11
CA LYS A 233 -12.21 -1.21 -5.51
C LYS A 233 -12.04 -0.10 -6.53
N ASP A 234 -11.15 0.85 -6.24
CA ASP A 234 -10.93 2.07 -7.01
C ASP A 234 -9.84 1.89 -8.07
N TYR A 235 -9.91 0.81 -8.85
CA TYR A 235 -9.00 0.56 -9.96
C TYR A 235 -9.74 0.66 -11.30
N PRO A 236 -9.16 1.31 -12.33
CA PRO A 236 -9.71 1.35 -13.68
C PRO A 236 -9.96 -0.07 -14.22
N ILE A 237 -11.23 -0.45 -14.34
CA ILE A 237 -11.65 -1.76 -14.86
C ILE A 237 -11.27 -1.86 -16.34
N GLU A 238 -11.43 -0.77 -17.09
CA GLU A 238 -11.15 -0.65 -18.52
C GLU A 238 -9.68 -0.84 -18.91
N GLU A 239 -8.75 -0.68 -17.96
CA GLU A 239 -7.32 -0.95 -18.20
C GLU A 239 -7.02 -2.45 -18.30
N ASN A 240 -7.98 -3.32 -17.98
CA ASN A 240 -7.82 -4.77 -18.03
C ASN A 240 -9.01 -5.46 -18.73
N PRO A 241 -8.81 -6.03 -19.93
CA PRO A 241 -9.90 -6.63 -20.71
C PRO A 241 -10.52 -7.86 -20.04
N ASP A 242 -9.84 -8.49 -19.07
CA ASP A 242 -10.34 -9.67 -18.35
C ASP A 242 -11.26 -9.29 -17.17
N LEU A 243 -11.33 -8.01 -16.80
CA LEU A 243 -12.16 -7.55 -15.69
C LEU A 243 -13.51 -7.04 -16.18
N THR A 244 -14.54 -7.40 -15.41
CA THR A 244 -15.90 -6.88 -15.58
C THR A 244 -16.38 -6.28 -14.26
N ILE A 245 -17.31 -5.33 -14.30
CA ILE A 245 -17.94 -4.79 -13.09
C ILE A 245 -18.49 -5.90 -12.19
N ARG A 246 -19.09 -6.94 -12.79
CA ARG A 246 -19.59 -8.12 -12.07
C ARG A 246 -18.49 -8.86 -11.33
N SER A 247 -17.32 -9.05 -11.94
CA SER A 247 -16.20 -9.71 -11.28
C SER A 247 -15.64 -8.89 -10.12
N VAL A 248 -15.62 -7.56 -10.26
CA VAL A 248 -15.07 -6.63 -9.26
C VAL A 248 -15.95 -6.54 -8.02
N VAL A 249 -17.25 -6.32 -8.18
CA VAL A 249 -18.16 -6.10 -7.04
C VAL A 249 -18.58 -7.38 -6.32
N ASN A 250 -18.54 -8.55 -6.98
CA ASN A 250 -18.93 -9.82 -6.36
C ASN A 250 -17.77 -10.59 -5.73
N ASN A 251 -16.52 -10.26 -6.10
CA ASN A 251 -15.36 -10.85 -5.45
C ASN A 251 -14.85 -9.89 -4.37
N LEU A 252 -15.12 -10.24 -3.12
CA LEU A 252 -14.74 -9.45 -1.94
C LEU A 252 -13.25 -9.09 -1.96
N MET A 253 -12.41 -10.10 -2.20
CA MET A 253 -10.95 -10.02 -2.05
C MET A 253 -10.19 -9.90 -3.36
N LEU A 254 -10.85 -9.49 -4.47
CA LEU A 254 -10.24 -9.46 -5.80
C LEU A 254 -8.92 -8.68 -5.82
N TYR A 255 -8.88 -7.47 -5.27
CA TYR A 255 -7.68 -6.63 -5.30
C TYR A 255 -6.71 -6.95 -4.18
N GLN A 256 -7.18 -7.60 -3.11
CA GLN A 256 -6.36 -8.09 -2.02
C GLN A 256 -5.52 -9.29 -2.50
N GLU A 257 -6.16 -10.26 -3.15
CA GLU A 257 -5.55 -11.51 -3.61
C GLU A 257 -5.00 -11.45 -5.04
N GLY A 258 -5.40 -10.45 -5.83
CA GLY A 258 -5.15 -10.43 -7.27
C GLY A 258 -6.25 -11.11 -8.11
N TRP A 259 -6.23 -10.82 -9.41
CA TRP A 259 -7.16 -11.34 -10.43
C TRP A 259 -6.55 -12.48 -11.26
N GLY A 260 -7.19 -13.65 -11.31
CA GLY A 260 -6.73 -14.75 -12.16
C GLY A 260 -7.48 -16.07 -11.91
N VAL A 261 -7.46 -16.96 -12.89
CA VAL A 261 -8.09 -18.29 -12.81
C VAL A 261 -7.04 -19.33 -12.39
N GLY A 262 -7.22 -19.97 -11.23
CA GLY A 262 -6.34 -21.04 -10.72
C GLY A 262 -5.67 -20.72 -9.38
N ARG A 263 -4.82 -21.63 -8.88
CA ARG A 263 -4.09 -21.48 -7.60
C ARG A 263 -3.02 -20.37 -7.61
N ILE A 264 -2.70 -19.82 -8.78
CA ILE A 264 -1.68 -18.78 -8.97
C ILE A 264 -2.39 -17.57 -9.58
N LYS A 265 -2.78 -16.62 -8.72
CA LYS A 265 -3.59 -15.48 -9.16
C LYS A 265 -2.79 -14.37 -9.86
N HIS A 266 -1.44 -14.34 -9.81
CA HIS A 266 -0.65 -13.41 -10.66
C HIS A 266 0.81 -13.77 -10.92
N SER A 267 1.49 -14.43 -9.99
CA SER A 267 2.91 -14.73 -10.20
C SER A 267 3.35 -15.90 -9.31
N LEU A 268 4.26 -16.71 -9.85
CA LEU A 268 4.96 -17.79 -9.13
C LEU A 268 6.11 -17.25 -8.27
N THR A 269 6.52 -16.01 -8.50
CA THR A 269 7.65 -15.35 -7.80
C THR A 269 7.21 -14.27 -6.83
N TYR A 270 6.01 -13.67 -6.98
CA TYR A 270 5.43 -12.71 -6.02
C TYR A 270 3.89 -12.75 -6.01
N SER A 271 3.30 -12.46 -4.85
CA SER A 271 1.88 -12.66 -4.48
C SER A 271 0.90 -11.63 -5.08
N GLY A 272 -0.39 -11.72 -4.73
CA GLY A 272 -1.52 -10.94 -5.22
C GLY A 272 -1.43 -9.40 -5.19
N GLY A 273 -2.53 -8.73 -5.57
CA GLY A 273 -2.60 -7.27 -5.73
C GLY A 273 -2.06 -6.47 -4.55
N LEU A 274 -2.41 -6.87 -3.32
CA LEU A 274 -2.02 -6.17 -2.10
C LEU A 274 -0.52 -6.32 -1.75
N SER A 275 0.10 -7.44 -2.11
CA SER A 275 1.54 -7.60 -1.85
C SER A 275 2.41 -6.74 -2.76
N ARG A 276 1.93 -6.41 -3.96
CA ARG A 276 2.64 -5.51 -4.88
C ARG A 276 2.54 -4.05 -4.43
N SER A 277 1.39 -3.63 -3.91
CA SER A 277 1.28 -2.31 -3.27
C SER A 277 2.18 -2.21 -2.03
N TYR A 278 2.36 -3.29 -1.26
CA TYR A 278 3.30 -3.28 -0.13
C TYR A 278 4.76 -3.08 -0.56
N THR A 279 5.25 -3.86 -1.53
CA THR A 279 6.66 -3.79 -1.90
C THR A 279 7.06 -2.40 -2.40
N ARG A 280 6.20 -1.75 -3.21
CA ARG A 280 6.51 -0.42 -3.79
C ARG A 280 6.53 0.74 -2.80
N THR A 281 6.03 0.55 -1.58
CA THR A 281 6.09 1.56 -0.51
C THR A 281 7.04 1.14 0.62
N TYR A 282 6.95 -0.12 1.05
CA TYR A 282 7.83 -0.68 2.08
C TYR A 282 9.30 -0.66 1.66
N ALA A 283 9.63 -1.13 0.45
CA ALA A 283 11.02 -1.28 0.05
C ALA A 283 11.76 0.07 -0.05
N PRO A 284 11.18 1.13 -0.67
CA PRO A 284 11.77 2.47 -0.62
C PRO A 284 11.92 3.03 0.80
N ALA A 285 10.88 2.92 1.63
CA ALA A 285 10.94 3.39 3.02
C ALA A 285 12.06 2.70 3.80
N LYS A 286 12.17 1.36 3.66
CA LYS A 286 13.19 0.55 4.34
C LYS A 286 14.59 0.87 3.85
N GLN A 287 14.79 1.05 2.54
CA GLN A 287 16.06 1.43 1.92
C GLN A 287 16.64 2.73 2.53
N PHE A 288 15.77 3.67 2.93
CA PHE A 288 16.17 4.93 3.57
C PHE A 288 15.97 4.95 5.09
N GLY A 289 15.78 3.79 5.73
CA GLY A 289 15.73 3.65 7.18
C GLY A 289 14.47 4.21 7.84
N PHE A 290 13.36 4.33 7.11
CA PHE A 290 12.07 4.71 7.68
C PHE A 290 11.30 3.49 8.20
N ASP A 291 10.57 3.70 9.29
CA ASP A 291 9.54 2.79 9.80
C ASP A 291 8.17 3.26 9.26
N GLY A 292 7.70 2.60 8.20
CA GLY A 292 6.43 2.91 7.53
C GLY A 292 5.21 2.28 8.20
N PHE A 293 4.05 2.91 8.04
CA PHE A 293 2.76 2.40 8.49
C PHE A 293 1.66 2.71 7.47
N SER A 294 0.96 1.68 7.00
CA SER A 294 -0.14 1.82 6.03
C SER A 294 -1.46 1.41 6.72
N PRO A 295 -2.22 2.35 7.29
CA PRO A 295 -3.38 2.04 8.14
C PRO A 295 -4.53 1.36 7.37
N TYR A 296 -4.66 1.55 6.06
CA TYR A 296 -5.67 0.86 5.26
C TYR A 296 -5.41 -0.63 5.08
N THR A 297 -4.17 -1.07 5.29
CA THR A 297 -3.75 -2.47 5.16
C THR A 297 -4.06 -3.31 6.40
N ARG A 298 -4.60 -2.67 7.45
CA ARG A 298 -4.83 -3.33 8.73
C ARG A 298 -6.06 -4.23 8.64
N PRO A 299 -6.01 -5.47 9.18
CA PRO A 299 -7.12 -6.41 9.09
C PRO A 299 -8.46 -5.85 9.58
N SER A 300 -8.46 -5.04 10.64
CA SER A 300 -9.66 -4.38 11.17
C SER A 300 -10.29 -3.37 10.20
N VAL A 301 -9.49 -2.74 9.35
CA VAL A 301 -9.95 -1.77 8.33
C VAL A 301 -10.44 -2.52 7.10
N ILE A 302 -9.70 -3.55 6.67
CA ILE A 302 -10.07 -4.44 5.56
C ILE A 302 -11.40 -5.15 5.88
N GLU A 303 -11.58 -5.66 7.10
CA GLU A 303 -12.82 -6.34 7.52
C GLU A 303 -14.06 -5.44 7.36
N VAL A 304 -13.93 -4.14 7.66
CA VAL A 304 -15.02 -3.18 7.44
C VAL A 304 -15.27 -2.97 5.95
N ALA A 305 -14.22 -2.87 5.14
CA ALA A 305 -14.32 -2.70 3.69
C ALA A 305 -14.97 -3.91 3.01
N GLU A 306 -14.59 -5.14 3.40
CA GLU A 306 -15.20 -6.39 2.91
C GLU A 306 -16.71 -6.43 3.18
N GLY A 307 -17.16 -5.81 4.27
CA GLY A 307 -18.57 -5.75 4.62
C GLY A 307 -19.41 -4.81 3.75
N ILE A 308 -18.80 -3.92 2.95
CA ILE A 308 -19.49 -2.92 2.13
C ILE A 308 -20.30 -3.62 1.02
N PRO A 309 -21.62 -3.36 0.90
CA PRO A 309 -22.45 -4.01 -0.11
C PRO A 309 -22.29 -3.32 -1.47
N PHE A 310 -21.11 -3.43 -2.09
CA PHE A 310 -20.76 -2.77 -3.36
C PHE A 310 -21.79 -3.04 -4.46
N ALA A 311 -22.24 -4.29 -4.62
CA ALA A 311 -23.25 -4.64 -5.62
C ALA A 311 -24.56 -3.85 -5.44
N THR A 312 -25.02 -3.68 -4.19
CA THR A 312 -26.24 -2.92 -3.87
C THR A 312 -26.05 -1.42 -4.04
N LEU A 313 -24.92 -0.87 -3.60
CA LEU A 313 -24.64 0.57 -3.65
C LEU A 313 -24.41 1.06 -5.08
N THR A 314 -23.80 0.22 -5.90
CA THR A 314 -23.41 0.60 -7.27
C THR A 314 -24.44 0.20 -8.31
N ASP A 315 -25.35 -0.72 -8.00
CA ASP A 315 -26.29 -1.28 -8.99
C ASP A 315 -25.57 -1.74 -10.28
N MET A 316 -24.37 -2.32 -10.11
CA MET A 316 -23.47 -2.74 -11.20
C MET A 316 -23.03 -1.60 -12.14
N SER A 317 -23.11 -0.34 -11.70
CA SER A 317 -22.58 0.82 -12.44
C SER A 317 -21.12 1.07 -12.10
N VAL A 318 -20.28 1.15 -13.14
CA VAL A 318 -18.86 1.52 -13.05
C VAL A 318 -18.71 2.95 -12.53
N GLU A 319 -19.53 3.88 -13.03
CA GLU A 319 -19.52 5.28 -12.60
C GLU A 319 -19.80 5.42 -11.09
N LYS A 320 -20.83 4.73 -10.60
CA LYS A 320 -21.15 4.74 -9.16
C LYS A 320 -20.05 4.09 -8.33
N LEU A 321 -19.40 3.03 -8.83
CA LEU A 321 -18.27 2.41 -8.15
C LEU A 321 -17.11 3.40 -7.96
N TYR A 322 -16.74 4.13 -9.01
CA TYR A 322 -15.66 5.11 -8.96
C TYR A 322 -15.99 6.32 -8.06
N GLY A 323 -17.25 6.74 -8.00
CA GLY A 323 -17.69 7.80 -7.08
C GLY A 323 -17.70 7.38 -5.60
N LEU A 324 -17.95 6.09 -5.33
CA LEU A 324 -18.27 5.59 -3.99
C LEU A 324 -17.13 5.83 -2.98
N LYS A 325 -15.88 5.70 -3.42
CA LYS A 325 -14.71 5.89 -2.55
C LYS A 325 -14.67 7.31 -1.95
N GLY A 326 -14.85 8.32 -2.79
CA GLY A 326 -14.88 9.71 -2.37
C GLY A 326 -16.00 9.98 -1.37
N GLU A 327 -17.19 9.42 -1.62
CA GLU A 327 -18.34 9.57 -0.72
C GLU A 327 -18.12 8.92 0.64
N ILE A 328 -17.75 7.64 0.69
CA ILE A 328 -17.55 6.91 1.95
C ILE A 328 -16.46 7.57 2.79
N VAL A 329 -15.32 7.90 2.19
CA VAL A 329 -14.17 8.44 2.92
C VAL A 329 -14.46 9.87 3.40
N SER A 330 -14.98 10.76 2.57
CA SER A 330 -15.27 12.15 2.98
C SER A 330 -16.34 12.23 4.07
N ARG A 331 -17.43 11.47 3.97
CA ARG A 331 -18.48 11.38 4.99
C ARG A 331 -17.94 10.80 6.30
N GLY A 332 -17.09 9.78 6.20
CA GLY A 332 -16.40 9.21 7.36
C GLY A 332 -15.47 10.20 8.05
N VAL A 333 -14.64 10.93 7.29
CA VAL A 333 -13.78 11.98 7.83
C VAL A 333 -14.62 13.08 8.50
N LYS A 334 -15.72 13.51 7.88
CA LYS A 334 -16.65 14.48 8.48
C LYS A 334 -17.24 13.96 9.80
N ALA A 335 -17.70 12.71 9.82
CA ALA A 335 -18.29 12.09 11.01
C ALA A 335 -17.31 11.95 12.18
N ILE A 336 -16.03 11.64 11.90
CA ILE A 336 -15.01 11.45 12.94
C ILE A 336 -14.38 12.78 13.39
N THR A 337 -14.12 13.69 12.44
CA THR A 337 -13.30 14.89 12.70
C THR A 337 -14.07 16.20 12.71
N GLY A 338 -15.25 16.25 12.08
CA GLY A 338 -15.99 17.47 11.78
C GLY A 338 -15.48 18.25 10.57
N LEU A 339 -14.37 17.84 9.95
CA LEU A 339 -13.76 18.51 8.79
C LEU A 339 -14.43 18.11 7.47
N ASP A 340 -14.63 19.07 6.58
CA ASP A 340 -15.12 18.84 5.21
C ASP A 340 -13.94 18.55 4.28
N MET A 341 -13.62 17.26 4.13
CA MET A 341 -12.47 16.82 3.33
C MET A 341 -12.68 17.12 1.83
N PRO A 342 -11.75 17.85 1.17
CA PRO A 342 -11.76 17.97 -0.30
C PRO A 342 -11.59 16.60 -0.97
N VAL A 343 -12.31 16.38 -2.08
CA VAL A 343 -12.22 15.17 -2.90
C VAL A 343 -11.84 15.59 -4.32
N PHE A 344 -10.74 15.01 -4.82
CA PHE A 344 -10.21 15.27 -6.15
C PHE A 344 -10.26 14.00 -7.01
N PRO A 345 -10.26 14.14 -8.35
CA PRO A 345 -10.16 13.00 -9.26
C PRO A 345 -8.92 12.14 -8.96
N LYS A 346 -9.07 10.83 -9.08
CA LYS A 346 -8.00 9.86 -8.83
C LYS A 346 -6.80 10.13 -9.75
N ARG A 347 -5.60 10.10 -9.17
CA ARG A 347 -4.34 10.11 -9.90
C ARG A 347 -3.36 9.12 -9.28
N ARG A 348 -2.63 8.39 -10.13
CA ARG A 348 -1.53 7.51 -9.68
C ARG A 348 -0.35 8.35 -9.22
N PHE A 349 0.40 7.88 -8.23
CA PHE A 349 1.52 8.63 -7.65
C PHE A 349 2.53 9.11 -8.71
N GLN A 350 2.92 8.25 -9.65
CA GLN A 350 3.86 8.63 -10.71
C GLN A 350 3.34 9.74 -11.64
N HIS A 351 2.04 9.75 -11.93
CA HIS A 351 1.41 10.78 -12.78
C HIS A 351 1.13 12.07 -12.00
N GLY A 352 1.08 11.95 -10.66
CA GLY A 352 0.90 13.06 -9.74
C GLY A 352 2.16 13.83 -9.44
N ALA A 353 3.27 13.12 -9.28
CA ALA A 353 4.59 13.73 -9.14
C ALA A 353 5.08 14.36 -10.45
N LEU A 354 4.76 13.74 -11.60
CA LEU A 354 5.24 14.15 -12.92
C LEU A 354 4.19 13.97 -14.00
N PRO A 355 4.05 14.91 -14.96
CA PRO A 355 3.30 14.69 -16.19
C PRO A 355 3.81 13.44 -16.94
N GLN A 356 2.90 12.70 -17.58
CA GLN A 356 3.21 11.42 -18.22
C GLN A 356 4.28 11.56 -19.30
N GLU A 357 4.26 12.66 -20.06
CA GLU A 357 5.23 12.97 -21.11
C GLU A 357 6.65 13.12 -20.55
N LYS A 358 6.79 13.75 -19.37
CA LYS A 358 8.09 13.90 -18.68
C LYS A 358 8.53 12.59 -18.04
N LEU A 359 7.60 11.82 -17.47
CA LEU A 359 7.89 10.50 -16.91
C LEU A 359 8.56 9.60 -17.97
N ARG A 360 8.03 9.61 -19.20
CA ARG A 360 8.52 8.79 -20.33
C ARG A 360 9.92 9.19 -20.82
N GLN A 361 10.43 10.37 -20.46
CA GLN A 361 11.82 10.76 -20.76
C GLN A 361 12.84 9.99 -19.90
N ARG A 362 12.44 9.49 -18.73
CA ARG A 362 13.31 8.79 -17.78
C ARG A 362 12.94 7.32 -17.58
N LEU A 363 11.66 7.00 -17.65
CA LEU A 363 11.10 5.69 -17.36
C LEU A 363 10.60 5.05 -18.67
N PRO A 364 11.18 3.89 -19.08
CA PRO A 364 10.75 3.19 -20.27
C PRO A 364 9.24 2.92 -20.29
N GLU A 365 8.64 3.05 -21.46
CA GLU A 365 7.21 2.75 -21.62
C GLU A 365 6.93 1.25 -21.58
N GLN A 366 7.82 0.45 -22.19
CA GLN A 366 7.60 -0.98 -22.35
C GLN A 366 8.13 -1.80 -21.17
N GLU A 367 7.30 -2.71 -20.64
CA GLU A 367 7.69 -3.68 -19.58
C GLU A 367 8.94 -4.48 -19.96
N SER A 368 9.11 -4.79 -21.26
CA SER A 368 10.25 -5.53 -21.79
C SER A 368 11.61 -4.88 -21.46
N ALA A 369 11.67 -3.56 -21.36
CA ALA A 369 12.87 -2.82 -20.99
C ALA A 369 13.23 -3.02 -19.51
N TYR A 370 12.24 -2.91 -18.61
CA TYR A 370 12.43 -3.19 -17.19
C TYR A 370 12.85 -4.64 -16.97
N ARG A 371 12.20 -5.60 -17.66
CA ARG A 371 12.54 -7.02 -17.56
C ARG A 371 13.98 -7.32 -17.98
N LYS A 372 14.45 -6.73 -19.10
CA LYS A 372 15.85 -6.87 -19.53
C LYS A 372 16.82 -6.34 -18.48
N LYS A 373 16.51 -5.18 -17.90
CA LYS A 373 17.34 -4.56 -16.85
C LYS A 373 17.36 -5.39 -15.57
N TYR A 374 16.22 -5.93 -15.15
CA TYR A 374 16.14 -6.86 -14.02
C TYR A 374 16.99 -8.11 -14.24
N LEU A 375 16.89 -8.73 -15.43
CA LEU A 375 17.71 -9.91 -15.76
C LEU A 375 19.22 -9.60 -15.74
N SER A 376 19.63 -8.40 -16.16
CA SER A 376 21.05 -7.99 -16.12
C SER A 376 21.63 -7.82 -14.71
N LEU A 377 20.81 -7.80 -13.66
CA LEU A 377 21.31 -7.80 -12.27
C LEU A 377 21.88 -9.16 -11.84
N TYR A 378 21.58 -10.23 -12.60
CA TYR A 378 21.94 -11.62 -12.28
C TYR A 378 22.82 -12.27 -13.34
N GLN A 379 23.26 -11.51 -14.34
CA GLN A 379 24.24 -11.90 -15.36
C GLN A 379 25.56 -11.22 -15.06
#